data_AF-A0A183GH93-F1
#
_entry.id   AF-A0A183GH93-F1
#
_cell.length_a   1.000
_cell.length_b   1.000
_cell.length_c   1.000
_cell.angle_alpha   90.00
_cell.angle_beta   90.00
_cell.angle_gamma   90.00
#
_symmetry.space_group_name_H-M   'P 1'
#
loop_
_entity.id
_entity.type
_entity.pdbx_description
1 polymer ?
#
loop_
_entity_poly.entity_id
_entity_poly.type
_entity_poly.pdbx_seq_one_letter_code
_entity_poly.pdbx_strand_id
1 'polypeptide(L)'
;MSLFIGTLTSFSSLAIIITDPLAATLCESSLGWRSAYYFHAGAGLVLFTLWLFFYRDSPQLHPSVSEKELASIHRNKTRAHIEPDGFVPYKVRPWSLPCHLLCSELVRRTSDASAKQRKAAGEIDNRSKVFNLKK
;
A
#
# COMPACT_ATOMS: atom_id res chain seq x y z
N MET A 1 2.33 -5.18 -11.90
CA MET A 1 2.60 -5.40 -10.46
C MET A 1 4.00 -5.98 -10.23
N SER A 2 4.39 -7.05 -10.93
CA SER A 2 5.71 -7.68 -10.74
C SER A 2 6.92 -6.83 -11.16
N LEU A 3 6.77 -5.95 -12.16
CA LEU A 3 7.85 -5.04 -12.58
C LEU A 3 8.24 -4.04 -11.47
N PHE A 4 7.24 -3.45 -10.81
CA PHE A 4 7.47 -2.49 -9.72
C PHE A 4 8.19 -3.14 -8.54
N ILE A 5 7.71 -4.30 -8.10
CA ILE A 5 8.33 -5.06 -7.00
C ILE A 5 9.74 -5.52 -7.39
N GLY A 6 9.94 -5.94 -8.64
CA GLY A 6 11.26 -6.32 -9.16
C GLY A 6 12.27 -5.17 -9.11
N THR A 7 11.88 -3.97 -9.53
CA THR A 7 12.73 -2.78 -9.46
C THR A 7 13.11 -2.43 -8.01
N LEU A 8 12.15 -2.49 -7.09
CA LEU A 8 12.41 -2.23 -5.66
C LEU A 8 13.39 -3.23 -5.05
N THR A 9 13.21 -4.52 -5.34
CA THR A 9 14.08 -5.58 -4.80
C THR A 9 15.51 -5.48 -5.35
N SER A 10 15.67 -5.19 -6.64
CA SER A 10 16.99 -5.04 -7.24
C SER A 10 17.78 -3.86 -6.65
N PHE A 11 17.10 -2.75 -6.33
CA PHE A 11 17.72 -1.61 -5.65
C PHE A 11 18.28 -1.99 -4.28
N SER A 12 17.54 -2.75 -3.46
CA SER A 12 17.98 -3.19 -2.13
C SER A 12 19.26 -4.03 -2.19
N SER A 13 19.36 -4.95 -3.17
CA SER A 13 20.55 -5.77 -3.35
C SER A 13 21.77 -4.94 -3.76
N LEU A 14 21.59 -3.95 -4.65
CA LEU A 14 22.67 -3.04 -5.07
C LEU A 14 23.17 -2.17 -3.91
N ALA A 15 22.26 -1.70 -3.05
CA ALA A 15 22.62 -0.89 -1.88
C ALA A 15 23.59 -1.65 -0.95
N ILE A 16 23.31 -2.92 -0.65
CA ILE A 16 24.16 -3.75 0.22
C ILE A 16 25.55 -3.94 -0.37
N ILE A 17 25.63 -4.26 -1.68
CA ILE A 17 26.91 -4.47 -2.39
C ILE A 17 27.82 -3.24 -2.31
N ILE A 18 27.24 -2.04 -2.25
CA ILE A 18 27.98 -0.78 -2.19
C ILE A 18 28.29 -0.40 -0.73
N THR A 19 27.29 -0.51 0.15
CA THR A 19 27.40 -0.08 1.56
C THR A 19 28.39 -0.90 2.36
N ASP A 20 28.43 -2.23 2.19
CA ASP A 20 29.30 -3.10 2.98
C ASP A 20 30.80 -2.82 2.79
N PRO A 21 31.34 -2.76 1.54
CA PRO A 21 32.74 -2.41 1.34
C PRO A 21 33.05 -0.94 1.67
N LEU A 22 32.09 -0.03 1.49
CA LEU A 22 32.23 1.35 1.98
C LEU A 22 32.40 1.40 3.50
N ALA A 23 31.58 0.65 4.23
CA ALA A 23 31.70 0.56 5.69
C ALA A 23 33.05 -0.04 6.11
N ALA A 24 33.53 -1.08 5.41
CA ALA A 24 34.83 -1.69 5.67
C ALA A 24 35.98 -0.68 5.50
N THR A 25 36.03 0.02 4.36
CA THR A 25 37.08 1.01 4.06
C THR A 25 37.04 2.25 4.97
N LEU A 26 35.84 2.68 5.37
CA LEU A 26 35.66 3.80 6.30
C LEU A 26 36.08 3.44 7.73
N CYS A 27 35.93 2.17 8.15
CA CYS A 27 36.36 1.73 9.47
C CYS A 27 37.89 1.65 9.61
N GLU A 28 38.61 1.35 8.53
CA GLU A 28 40.08 1.32 8.50
C GLU A 28 40.72 2.71 8.36
N SER A 29 39.95 3.70 7.90
CA SER A 29 40.41 5.07 7.76
C SER A 29 40.76 5.69 9.12
N SER A 30 41.66 6.69 9.14
CA SER A 30 42.14 7.34 10.39
C SER A 30 41.06 8.00 11.24
N LEU A 31 39.87 8.24 10.68
CA LEU A 31 38.67 8.72 11.37
C LEU A 31 37.93 7.63 12.17
N GLY A 32 38.29 6.36 11.96
CA GLY A 32 37.74 5.19 12.61
C GLY A 32 36.25 4.96 12.36
N TRP A 33 35.65 4.12 13.20
CA TRP A 33 34.26 3.66 13.13
C TRP A 33 33.20 4.78 13.13
N ARG A 34 33.52 5.95 13.69
CA ARG A 34 32.57 7.08 13.78
C ARG A 34 32.24 7.66 12.41
N SER A 35 33.16 7.60 11.46
CA SER A 35 32.95 8.11 10.10
C SER A 35 31.83 7.41 9.35
N ALA A 36 31.68 6.09 9.53
CA ALA A 36 30.64 5.30 8.87
C ALA A 36 29.23 5.81 9.23
N TYR A 37 29.03 6.24 10.49
CA TYR A 37 27.77 6.80 10.94
C TYR A 37 27.49 8.17 10.33
N TYR A 38 28.49 9.06 10.26
CA TYR A 38 28.33 10.36 9.60
C TYR A 38 28.07 10.23 8.10
N PHE A 39 28.74 9.29 7.43
CA PHE A 39 28.53 9.01 6.01
C PHE A 39 27.10 8.51 5.74
N HIS A 40 26.63 7.52 6.51
CA HIS A 40 25.28 6.99 6.34
C HIS A 40 24.20 8.01 6.71
N ALA A 41 24.42 8.83 7.74
CA ALA A 41 23.51 9.91 8.09
C ALA A 41 23.42 10.95 6.96
N GLY A 42 24.54 11.33 6.35
CA GLY A 42 24.58 12.24 5.20
C GLY A 42 23.91 11.65 3.97
N ALA A 43 24.26 10.42 3.60
CA ALA A 43 23.67 9.72 2.46
C ALA A 43 22.15 9.55 2.62
N GLY A 44 21.68 9.21 3.82
CA GLY A 44 20.26 9.12 4.15
C GLY A 44 19.55 10.46 4.00
N LEU A 45 20.15 11.56 4.45
CA LEU A 45 19.57 12.90 4.30
C LEU A 45 19.49 13.33 2.82
N VAL A 46 20.53 13.05 2.02
CA VAL A 46 20.53 13.31 0.59
C VAL A 46 19.46 12.49 -0.13
N LEU A 47 19.34 11.20 0.18
CA LEU A 47 18.30 10.34 -0.39
C LEU A 47 16.90 10.78 0.04
N PHE A 48 16.73 11.18 1.30
CA PHE A 48 15.45 11.67 1.82
C PHE A 48 15.01 12.97 1.15
N THR A 49 15.92 13.93 0.99
CA THR A 49 15.64 15.17 0.25
C THR A 49 15.33 14.88 -1.21
N LEU A 50 16.11 14.02 -1.88
CA LEU A 50 15.83 13.60 -3.25
C LEU A 50 14.46 12.93 -3.37
N TRP A 51 14.10 12.06 -2.42
CA TRP A 51 12.79 11.43 -2.35
C TRP A 51 11.68 12.47 -2.19
N LEU A 52 11.83 13.47 -1.31
CA LEU A 52 10.83 14.54 -1.16
C LEU A 52 10.61 15.34 -2.45
N PHE A 53 11.64 15.53 -3.27
CA PHE A 53 11.51 16.22 -4.56
C PHE A 53 10.95 15.34 -5.67
N PHE A 54 11.39 14.08 -5.77
CA PHE A 54 10.99 13.15 -6.84
C PHE A 54 9.64 12.48 -6.58
N TYR A 55 9.34 12.16 -5.32
CA TYR A 55 8.16 11.41 -4.92
C TYR A 55 7.07 12.39 -4.45
N ARG A 56 6.34 12.97 -5.41
CA ARG A 56 5.16 13.78 -5.15
C ARG A 56 3.91 12.90 -5.19
N ASP A 57 3.36 12.57 -4.02
CA ASP A 57 2.16 11.73 -3.83
C ASP A 57 0.82 12.31 -4.34
N SER A 58 0.83 13.38 -5.15
CA SER A 58 -0.40 14.05 -5.58
C SER A 58 -0.75 13.75 -7.04
N PRO A 59 -1.56 12.69 -7.31
CA PRO A 59 -2.14 12.47 -8.64
C PRO A 59 -3.15 13.56 -9.04
N GLN A 60 -3.61 14.37 -8.08
CA GLN A 60 -4.59 15.45 -8.27
C GLN A 60 -3.98 16.73 -8.87
N LEU A 61 -2.66 16.85 -8.86
CA LEU A 61 -1.91 18.01 -9.38
C LEU A 61 -0.99 17.63 -10.55
N HIS A 62 -1.13 16.41 -11.09
CA HIS A 62 -0.30 15.93 -12.18
C HIS A 62 -1.06 16.14 -13.52
N PRO A 63 -0.62 17.04 -14.43
CA PRO A 63 -1.23 17.20 -15.75
C PRO A 63 -1.02 15.98 -16.67
N SER A 64 -0.34 14.93 -16.19
CA SER A 64 -0.05 13.71 -16.94
C SER A 64 -0.96 12.53 -16.58
N VAL A 65 -1.88 12.65 -15.62
CA VAL A 65 -2.97 11.68 -15.47
C VAL A 65 -4.07 12.13 -16.42
N SER A 66 -4.07 11.58 -17.62
CA SER A 66 -5.14 11.82 -18.60
C SER A 66 -6.48 11.42 -17.98
N GLU A 67 -7.53 12.21 -18.21
CA GLU A 67 -8.91 11.88 -17.81
C GLU A 67 -9.32 10.44 -18.22
N LYS A 68 -8.70 9.90 -19.28
CA LYS A 68 -8.87 8.51 -19.73
C LYS A 68 -8.36 7.47 -18.73
N GLU A 69 -7.24 7.68 -18.05
CA GLU A 69 -6.73 6.75 -17.04
C GLU A 69 -7.57 6.81 -15.76
N LEU A 70 -7.99 8.01 -15.35
CA LEU A 70 -8.89 8.21 -14.22
C LEU A 70 -10.26 7.55 -14.45
N ALA A 71 -10.79 7.68 -15.67
CA ALA A 71 -12.03 7.03 -16.07
C ALA A 71 -11.90 5.50 -16.13
N SER A 72 -10.75 4.97 -16.54
CA SER A 72 -10.47 3.53 -16.56
C SER A 72 -10.37 2.92 -15.15
N ILE A 73 -9.76 3.64 -14.20
CA ILE A 73 -9.65 3.21 -12.78
C ILE A 73 -11.02 3.23 -12.09
N HIS A 74 -11.89 4.18 -12.44
CA HIS A 74 -13.24 4.30 -11.87
C HIS A 74 -14.30 3.45 -12.59
N ARG A 75 -14.05 2.96 -13.80
CA ARG A 75 -15.07 2.32 -14.65
C ARG A 75 -15.73 1.07 -14.05
N ASN A 76 -15.09 0.42 -13.08
CA ASN A 76 -15.58 -0.81 -12.43
C ASN A 76 -15.63 -0.72 -10.90
N LYS A 77 -15.54 0.47 -10.30
CA LYS A 77 -15.65 0.64 -8.84
C LYS A 77 -17.02 1.21 -8.48
N THR A 78 -17.83 0.42 -7.77
CA THR A 78 -19.07 0.88 -7.14
C THR A 78 -18.73 1.90 -6.04
N ARG A 79 -19.59 2.90 -5.79
CA ARG A 79 -19.38 3.93 -4.74
C ARG A 79 -19.08 3.35 -3.34
N ALA A 80 -19.50 2.11 -3.07
CA ALA A 80 -19.20 1.35 -1.86
C ALA A 80 -17.71 0.96 -1.68
N HIS A 81 -16.89 0.95 -2.74
CA HIS A 81 -15.43 0.73 -2.67
C HIS A 81 -14.64 2.07 -2.70
N ILE A 82 -15.36 3.18 -2.86
CA ILE A 82 -14.79 4.54 -2.87
C ILE A 82 -14.95 5.16 -1.47
N GLU A 83 -16.01 4.78 -0.75
CA GLU A 83 -16.17 5.09 0.67
C GLU A 83 -15.37 4.06 1.49
N PRO A 84 -14.37 4.48 2.29
CA PRO A 84 -13.68 3.56 3.18
C PRO A 84 -14.68 3.12 4.25
N ASP A 85 -15.13 1.87 4.16
CA ASP A 85 -15.84 1.22 5.25
C ASP A 85 -14.89 1.16 6.44
N GLY A 86 -15.12 2.04 7.42
CA GLY A 86 -14.27 2.22 8.61
C GLY A 86 -14.18 1.00 9.54
N PHE A 87 -14.60 -0.18 9.08
CA PHE A 87 -14.55 -1.42 9.82
C PHE A 87 -13.27 -2.21 9.50
N VAL A 88 -12.14 -1.67 9.96
CA VAL A 88 -10.90 -2.43 10.12
C VAL A 88 -10.71 -2.73 11.62
N PRO A 89 -10.75 -4.00 12.04
CA PRO A 89 -10.67 -4.38 13.45
C PRO A 89 -9.22 -4.35 13.97
N TYR A 90 -8.53 -3.21 13.85
CA TYR A 90 -7.22 -3.01 14.47
C TYR A 90 -7.31 -2.69 15.97
N LYS A 91 -8.51 -2.37 16.48
CA LYS A 91 -8.74 -2.02 17.89
C LYS A 91 -8.93 -3.23 18.82
N VAL A 92 -9.05 -4.45 18.29
CA VAL A 92 -9.10 -5.64 19.13
C VAL A 92 -7.67 -6.10 19.40
N ARG A 93 -7.18 -5.89 20.63
CA ARG A 93 -5.91 -6.47 21.08
C ARG A 93 -6.11 -7.99 21.25
N PRO A 94 -5.52 -8.84 20.40
CA PRO A 94 -5.84 -10.26 20.38
C PRO A 94 -4.94 -11.11 21.29
N TRP A 95 -4.02 -10.49 22.03
CA TRP A 95 -3.00 -11.22 22.80
C TRP A 95 -3.56 -12.11 23.91
N SER A 96 -4.83 -11.93 24.31
CA SER A 96 -5.51 -12.73 25.33
C SER A 96 -6.43 -13.83 24.76
N LEU A 97 -6.62 -13.90 23.44
CA LEU A 97 -7.49 -14.89 22.80
C LEU A 97 -6.66 -15.92 22.02
N PRO A 98 -6.92 -17.23 22.19
CA PRO A 98 -6.31 -18.26 21.35
C PRO A 98 -6.56 -17.95 19.86
N CYS A 99 -5.52 -17.99 19.03
CA CYS A 99 -5.58 -17.65 17.59
C CYS A 99 -6.73 -18.35 16.85
N HIS A 100 -7.10 -19.56 17.28
CA HIS A 100 -8.18 -20.34 16.66
C HIS A 100 -9.58 -19.70 16.83
N LEU A 101 -9.85 -19.06 17.98
CA LEU A 101 -11.12 -18.40 18.26
C LEU A 101 -11.24 -17.06 17.53
N LEU A 102 -10.15 -16.31 17.47
CA LEU A 102 -10.11 -15.06 16.71
C LEU A 102 -10.24 -15.32 15.20
N CYS A 103 -9.56 -16.35 14.68
CA CYS A 103 -9.67 -16.73 13.27
C CYS A 103 -11.11 -17.16 12.94
N SER A 104 -11.72 -17.98 13.80
CA SER A 104 -13.11 -18.42 13.62
C SER A 104 -14.12 -17.26 13.70
N GLU A 105 -13.92 -16.31 14.62
CA GLU A 105 -14.79 -15.13 14.78
C GLU A 105 -14.62 -14.14 13.62
N LEU A 106 -13.39 -13.89 13.18
CA LEU A 106 -13.10 -13.02 12.04
C LEU A 106 -13.61 -13.63 10.73
N VAL A 107 -13.43 -14.93 10.52
CA VAL A 107 -14.01 -15.65 9.37
C VAL A 107 -15.53 -15.59 9.39
N ARG A 108 -16.17 -15.73 10.56
CA ARG A 108 -17.63 -15.62 10.67
C ARG A 108 -18.13 -14.21 10.38
N ARG A 109 -17.51 -13.18 10.97
CA ARG A 109 -17.88 -11.77 10.73
C ARG A 109 -17.61 -11.29 9.31
N THR A 110 -16.54 -11.77 8.68
CA THR A 110 -16.27 -11.48 7.25
C THR A 110 -17.25 -12.22 6.34
N SER A 111 -17.69 -13.43 6.71
CA SER A 111 -18.75 -14.16 5.99
C SER A 111 -20.09 -13.42 6.05
N ASP A 112 -20.46 -12.88 7.23
CA ASP A 112 -21.68 -12.10 7.40
C ASP A 112 -21.65 -10.78 6.63
N ALA A 113 -20.50 -10.08 6.65
CA ALA A 113 -20.29 -8.85 5.87
C ALA A 113 -20.39 -9.11 4.35
N SER A 114 -19.78 -10.21 3.88
CA SER A 114 -19.84 -10.63 2.48
C SER A 114 -21.27 -11.02 2.05
N ALA A 115 -22.04 -11.69 2.93
CA ALA A 115 -23.44 -12.03 2.67
C ALA A 115 -24.34 -10.78 2.57
N LYS A 116 -24.11 -9.77 3.41
CA LYS A 116 -24.84 -8.50 3.37
C LYS A 116 -24.57 -7.74 2.07
N GLN A 117 -23.32 -7.73 1.62
CA GLN A 117 -22.91 -7.08 0.37
C GLN A 117 -23.51 -7.79 -0.87
N ARG A 118 -23.58 -9.13 -0.86
CA ARG A 118 -24.24 -9.91 -1.93
C ARG A 118 -25.74 -9.64 -2.03
N LYS A 119 -26.45 -9.51 -0.90
CA LYS A 119 -27.88 -9.12 -0.91
C LYS A 119 -28.08 -7.71 -1.48
N ALA A 120 -27.26 -6.75 -1.07
CA ALA A 120 -27.32 -5.37 -1.59
C ALA A 120 -27.05 -5.32 -3.10
N ALA A 121 -26.10 -6.11 -3.60
CA ALA A 121 -25.85 -6.23 -5.04
C ALA A 121 -27.03 -6.84 -5.82
N GLY A 122 -27.66 -7.88 -5.27
CA GLY A 122 -28.85 -8.50 -5.88
C GLY A 122 -30.07 -7.58 -5.93
N GLU A 123 -30.27 -6.74 -4.91
CA GLU A 123 -31.34 -5.73 -4.88
C GLU A 123 -31.16 -4.67 -5.97
N ILE A 124 -29.92 -4.24 -6.22
CA ILE A 124 -29.57 -3.27 -7.26
C ILE A 124 -29.73 -3.89 -8.66
N ASP A 125 -29.31 -5.15 -8.86
CA ASP A 125 -29.54 -5.88 -10.11
C ASP A 125 -31.04 -6.02 -10.40
N ASN A 126 -31.83 -6.42 -9.41
CA ASN A 126 -33.28 -6.55 -9.53
C ASN A 126 -33.95 -5.21 -9.88
N ARG A 127 -33.53 -4.13 -9.21
CA ARG A 127 -34.02 -2.76 -9.50
C ARG A 127 -33.66 -2.31 -10.92
N SER A 128 -32.47 -2.65 -11.42
CA SER A 128 -32.05 -2.28 -12.78
C SER A 128 -32.82 -3.05 -13.87
N LYS A 129 -33.18 -4.31 -13.61
CA LYS A 129 -34.07 -5.11 -14.49
C LYS A 129 -35.50 -4.58 -14.50
N VAL A 130 -36.06 -4.22 -13.35
CA VAL A 130 -37.39 -3.59 -13.25
C VAL A 130 -37.44 -2.26 -14.02
N PHE A 131 -36.37 -1.46 -13.96
CA PHE A 131 -36.28 -0.21 -14.70
C PHE A 131 -36.19 -0.43 -16.22
N ASN A 132 -35.47 -1.47 -16.68
CA ASN A 132 -35.40 -1.82 -18.10
C ASN A 132 -36.70 -2.44 -18.64
N LEU A 133 -37.47 -3.15 -17.82
CA LEU A 133 -38.76 -3.71 -18.22
C LEU A 133 -39.88 -2.66 -18.32
N LYS A 134 -39.67 -1.46 -17.76
CA LYS A 134 -40.63 -0.36 -17.78
C LYS A 134 -40.35 0.67 -18.87
N LYS A 135 -39.46 0.34 -19.81
CA LYS A 135 -39.06 1.13 -20.98
C LYS A 135 -39.41 0.37 -22.24
#